data_AF-A0A132GQS4-F1
#
_entry.id   AF-A0A132GQS4-F1
#
_cell.length_a   1.000
_cell.length_b   1.000
_cell.length_c   1.000
_cell.angle_alpha   90.00
_cell.angle_beta   90.00
_cell.angle_gamma   90.00
#
_symmetry.space_group_name_H-M   'P 1'
#
loop_
_entity.id
_entity.type
_entity.pdbx_description
1 polymer ?
#
loop_
_entity_poly.entity_id
_entity_poly.type
_entity_poly.pdbx_seq_one_letter_code
_entity_poly.pdbx_strand_id
1 'polypeptide(L)'
;QCEALTALQEYVEDVTNPDSKNFIREEDRVATFDMDGTFVGELYPSYFEYNLLEYRALDDAGYEAPKDVMETAQEIRDFVRTGKPLPDHFDMKHAYAAAKAYSGMTLAEFDAYVKAYAQQPANGFTGMTYGESFFKPMLQVFEYLRDKGFTYYVVSGSDRFICRALVARIGIEPNRVIGMDVKLRSTSQGTEEGVNHTYGREEDLVRTDELIIKNLKTNKVLQISQEIGKVPVLSFGNSGGDAAMHNYALSNPKYRSAAFMLIADDDQRDHANREKALALGDQWRQAGYHVISMHDDFRTIYGDGVAKTDFTFPVDTRALTEWQAGRTVSQEAVDAFGGIDKCFAAEPIPDGVWARMQGKTFKENPYIGRDDLRHIRALHWDYDNQMHVGEMIVNKEIADRVVTIFRQLFDAKYPIQRMLLPDVYDADDETQMRDNNSSSFCYRAIAGTTKLSKHARGL
;
A
#
# COMPACT_ATOMS: atom_id res chain seq x y z
N GLN A 1 9.97 -36.70 -10.57
CA GLN A 1 9.18 -36.47 -11.80
C GLN A 1 8.22 -35.34 -11.47
N CYS A 2 8.13 -34.30 -12.30
CA CYS A 2 7.21 -33.18 -12.06
C CYS A 2 5.80 -33.58 -12.52
N GLU A 3 4.90 -33.85 -11.58
CA GLU A 3 3.55 -34.34 -11.86
C GLU A 3 2.73 -33.29 -12.60
N ALA A 4 2.78 -32.02 -12.17
CA ALA A 4 2.05 -30.94 -12.81
C ALA A 4 2.50 -30.69 -14.25
N LEU A 5 3.82 -30.70 -14.50
CA LEU A 5 4.35 -30.56 -15.85
C LEU A 5 3.89 -31.71 -16.75
N THR A 6 3.94 -32.94 -16.23
CA THR A 6 3.51 -34.13 -16.97
C THR A 6 2.02 -34.01 -17.34
N ALA A 7 1.16 -33.65 -16.37
CA ALA A 7 -0.26 -33.44 -16.60
C ALA A 7 -0.56 -32.32 -17.62
N LEU A 8 0.19 -31.21 -17.56
CA LEU A 8 0.06 -30.11 -18.52
C LEU A 8 0.44 -30.56 -19.94
N GLN A 9 1.56 -31.25 -20.09
CA GLN A 9 2.03 -31.74 -21.39
C GLN A 9 1.05 -32.75 -21.99
N GLU A 10 0.61 -33.73 -21.20
CA GLU A 10 -0.39 -34.72 -21.65
C GLU A 10 -1.73 -34.08 -22.03
N TYR A 11 -2.18 -33.07 -21.27
CA TYR A 11 -3.38 -32.31 -21.63
C TYR A 11 -3.20 -31.58 -22.96
N VAL A 12 -2.12 -30.81 -23.10
CA VAL A 12 -1.85 -29.99 -24.28
C VAL A 12 -1.64 -30.84 -25.52
N GLU A 13 -0.87 -31.93 -25.43
CA GLU A 13 -0.66 -32.87 -26.53
C GLU A 13 -1.99 -33.47 -27.01
N ASP A 14 -2.86 -33.87 -26.09
CA ASP A 14 -4.17 -34.45 -26.42
C ASP A 14 -5.10 -33.43 -27.10
N VAL A 15 -5.25 -32.22 -26.54
CA VAL A 15 -6.19 -31.22 -27.07
C VAL A 15 -5.69 -30.49 -28.32
N THR A 16 -4.40 -30.59 -28.64
CA THR A 16 -3.82 -29.99 -29.85
C THR A 16 -3.55 -30.99 -30.97
N ASN A 17 -3.69 -32.29 -30.71
CA ASN A 17 -3.56 -33.34 -31.74
C ASN A 17 -4.82 -33.41 -32.62
N PRO A 18 -4.74 -33.13 -33.94
CA PRO A 18 -5.89 -33.17 -34.85
C PRO A 18 -6.60 -34.53 -34.94
N ASP A 19 -5.89 -35.62 -34.62
CA ASP A 19 -6.44 -36.98 -34.64
C ASP A 19 -7.08 -37.38 -33.29
N SER A 20 -6.94 -36.56 -32.24
CA SER A 20 -7.58 -36.83 -30.96
C SER A 20 -9.07 -36.48 -31.00
N LYS A 21 -9.89 -37.32 -30.33
CA LYS A 21 -11.31 -37.00 -30.05
C LYS A 21 -11.48 -35.74 -29.19
N ASN A 22 -10.43 -35.32 -28.48
CA ASN A 22 -10.41 -34.15 -27.61
C ASN A 22 -9.82 -32.92 -28.32
N PHE A 23 -9.55 -32.98 -29.62
CA PHE A 23 -8.99 -31.86 -30.37
C PHE A 23 -9.82 -30.58 -30.23
N ILE A 24 -9.13 -29.48 -29.92
CA ILE A 24 -9.70 -28.14 -29.80
C ILE A 24 -9.08 -27.29 -30.91
N ARG A 25 -9.91 -26.59 -31.69
CA ARG A 25 -9.41 -25.64 -32.70
C ARG A 25 -8.73 -24.45 -32.03
N GLU A 26 -7.73 -23.87 -32.67
CA GLU A 26 -6.93 -22.76 -32.10
C GLU A 26 -7.78 -21.61 -31.57
N GLU A 27 -8.84 -21.23 -32.30
CA GLU A 27 -9.73 -20.16 -31.88
C GLU A 27 -10.45 -20.42 -30.54
N ASP A 28 -10.56 -21.69 -30.12
CA ASP A 28 -11.25 -22.13 -28.90
C ASP A 28 -10.29 -22.52 -27.77
N ARG A 29 -8.96 -22.44 -27.98
CA ARG A 29 -7.94 -22.76 -26.97
C ARG A 29 -7.72 -21.59 -26.00
N VAL A 30 -8.73 -21.28 -25.20
CA VAL A 30 -8.67 -20.19 -24.21
C VAL A 30 -8.09 -20.70 -22.88
N ALA A 31 -7.03 -20.06 -22.41
CA ALA A 31 -6.45 -20.27 -21.09
C ALA A 31 -6.64 -19.01 -20.20
N THR A 32 -6.96 -19.18 -18.92
CA THR A 32 -7.03 -18.07 -17.96
C THR A 32 -6.02 -18.23 -16.84
N PHE A 33 -5.44 -17.11 -16.40
CA PHE A 33 -4.44 -17.06 -15.34
C PHE A 33 -4.81 -15.98 -14.35
N ASP A 34 -4.81 -16.28 -13.04
CA ASP A 34 -4.62 -15.21 -12.06
C ASP A 34 -3.21 -14.62 -12.20
N MET A 35 -2.98 -13.42 -11.67
CA MET A 35 -1.68 -12.74 -11.70
C MET A 35 -0.90 -12.94 -10.40
N ASP A 36 -1.40 -12.35 -9.33
CA ASP A 36 -0.78 -12.34 -8.01
C ASP A 36 -0.70 -13.78 -7.48
N GLY A 37 0.48 -14.19 -7.03
CA GLY A 37 0.77 -15.53 -6.53
C GLY A 37 0.68 -16.66 -7.56
N THR A 38 0.28 -16.39 -8.80
CA THR A 38 0.18 -17.39 -9.88
C THR A 38 1.32 -17.28 -10.87
N PHE A 39 1.67 -16.08 -11.33
CA PHE A 39 2.87 -15.86 -12.13
C PHE A 39 3.66 -14.61 -11.73
N VAL A 40 3.17 -13.86 -10.74
CA VAL A 40 3.84 -12.73 -10.07
C VAL A 40 3.92 -13.04 -8.58
N GLY A 41 5.04 -12.76 -7.92
CA GLY A 41 5.17 -12.92 -6.47
C GLY A 41 4.27 -11.95 -5.70
N GLU A 42 3.56 -12.45 -4.67
CA GLU A 42 2.61 -11.66 -3.86
C GLU A 42 2.94 -11.63 -2.36
N LEU A 43 4.03 -12.29 -1.94
CA LEU A 43 4.38 -12.45 -0.53
C LEU A 43 5.32 -11.35 0.03
N TYR A 44 5.60 -10.26 -0.73
CA TYR A 44 6.78 -9.40 -0.45
C TYR A 44 6.56 -7.91 -0.62
N PRO A 45 6.67 -7.08 0.43
CA PRO A 45 6.16 -7.29 1.78
C PRO A 45 4.65 -7.65 1.81
N SER A 46 3.95 -7.50 0.67
CA SER A 46 2.57 -7.88 0.38
C SER A 46 2.30 -7.77 -1.14
N TYR A 47 1.03 -7.84 -1.55
CA TYR A 47 0.55 -7.59 -2.93
C TYR A 47 1.08 -6.27 -3.50
N PHE A 48 1.40 -6.24 -4.80
CA PHE A 48 1.89 -5.02 -5.44
C PHE A 48 0.90 -3.85 -5.31
N GLU A 49 -0.40 -4.09 -5.48
CA GLU A 49 -1.42 -3.03 -5.35
C GLU A 49 -1.50 -2.45 -3.94
N TYR A 50 -1.27 -3.27 -2.91
CA TYR A 50 -1.25 -2.82 -1.51
C TYR A 50 -0.01 -1.97 -1.24
N ASN A 51 1.16 -2.43 -1.68
CA ASN A 51 2.41 -1.69 -1.50
C ASN A 51 2.35 -0.33 -2.24
N LEU A 52 1.76 -0.30 -3.43
CA LEU A 52 1.58 0.94 -4.21
C LEU A 52 0.63 1.91 -3.50
N LEU A 53 -0.49 1.44 -2.96
CA LEU A 53 -1.44 2.28 -2.20
C LEU A 53 -0.80 2.80 -0.91
N GLU A 54 -0.09 1.94 -0.18
CA GLU A 54 0.65 2.33 1.02
C GLU A 54 1.63 3.47 0.70
N TYR A 55 2.48 3.28 -0.32
CA TYR A 55 3.44 4.28 -0.75
C TYR A 55 2.75 5.58 -1.17
N ARG A 56 1.74 5.50 -2.05
CA ARG A 56 1.01 6.68 -2.53
C ARG A 56 0.47 7.49 -1.37
N ALA A 57 -0.17 6.84 -0.40
CA ALA A 57 -0.88 7.54 0.67
C ALA A 57 0.02 8.04 1.81
N LEU A 58 1.14 7.35 2.08
CA LEU A 58 1.95 7.61 3.28
C LEU A 58 3.33 8.20 2.99
N ASP A 59 3.90 7.96 1.81
CA ASP A 59 5.31 8.26 1.52
C ASP A 59 5.50 9.13 0.28
N ASP A 60 4.52 9.19 -0.63
CA ASP A 60 4.56 10.10 -1.79
C ASP A 60 4.31 11.55 -1.34
N ALA A 61 5.37 12.34 -1.24
CA ALA A 61 5.32 13.75 -0.85
C ALA A 61 4.48 14.63 -1.82
N GLY A 62 4.20 14.15 -3.04
CA GLY A 62 3.34 14.83 -4.01
C GLY A 62 1.84 14.56 -3.80
N TYR A 63 1.44 13.86 -2.73
CA TYR A 63 0.06 13.50 -2.49
C TYR A 63 -0.37 13.70 -1.04
N GLU A 64 -1.48 14.41 -0.87
CA GLU A 64 -2.17 14.49 0.42
C GLU A 64 -3.37 13.54 0.38
N ALA A 65 -3.25 12.40 1.06
CA ALA A 65 -4.28 11.38 1.07
C ALA A 65 -5.52 11.82 1.88
N PRO A 66 -6.74 11.61 1.35
CA PRO A 66 -7.95 11.68 2.17
C PRO A 66 -7.86 10.75 3.38
N LYS A 67 -8.50 11.13 4.49
CA LYS A 67 -8.41 10.41 5.77
C LYS A 67 -8.69 8.90 5.64
N ASP A 68 -9.73 8.52 4.90
CA ASP A 68 -10.13 7.12 4.68
C ASP A 68 -9.11 6.32 3.86
N VAL A 69 -8.44 6.97 2.91
CA VAL A 69 -7.33 6.39 2.13
C VAL A 69 -6.10 6.20 3.02
N MET A 70 -5.75 7.21 3.81
CA MET A 70 -4.63 7.17 4.75
C MET A 70 -4.82 6.08 5.81
N GLU A 71 -6.03 5.94 6.37
CA GLU A 71 -6.37 4.87 7.33
C GLU A 71 -6.21 3.48 6.70
N THR A 72 -6.68 3.28 5.47
CA THR A 72 -6.55 2.01 4.74
C THR A 72 -5.08 1.68 4.45
N ALA A 73 -4.29 2.68 4.05
CA ALA A 73 -2.86 2.53 3.84
C ALA A 73 -2.10 2.22 5.13
N GLN A 74 -2.50 2.82 6.25
CA GLN A 74 -1.91 2.51 7.56
C GLN A 74 -2.21 1.07 8.00
N GLU A 75 -3.40 0.55 7.72
CA GLU A 75 -3.72 -0.86 7.98
C GLU A 75 -2.86 -1.82 7.15
N ILE A 76 -2.57 -1.48 5.89
CA ILE A 76 -1.60 -2.23 5.06
C ILE A 76 -0.21 -2.20 5.70
N ARG A 77 0.27 -1.00 6.07
CA ARG A 77 1.57 -0.82 6.71
C ARG A 77 1.69 -1.62 8.00
N ASP A 78 0.67 -1.59 8.86
CA ASP A 78 0.63 -2.36 10.10
C ASP A 78 0.66 -3.87 9.81
N PHE A 79 -0.14 -4.35 8.86
CA PHE A 79 -0.16 -5.76 8.46
C PHE A 79 1.23 -6.22 7.99
N VAL A 80 1.84 -5.46 7.09
CA VAL A 80 3.16 -5.74 6.53
C VAL A 80 4.26 -5.73 7.60
N ARG A 81 4.28 -4.70 8.46
CA ARG A 81 5.41 -4.47 9.38
C ARG A 81 5.28 -5.21 10.70
N THR A 82 4.06 -5.53 11.13
CA THR A 82 3.80 -6.09 12.47
C THR A 82 3.05 -7.42 12.45
N GLY A 83 2.56 -7.85 11.29
CA GLY A 83 1.71 -9.03 11.17
C GLY A 83 0.29 -8.83 11.73
N LYS A 84 -0.10 -7.59 12.07
CA LYS A 84 -1.46 -7.25 12.52
C LYS A 84 -2.47 -7.68 11.45
N PRO A 85 -3.45 -8.55 11.76
CA PRO A 85 -4.41 -9.00 10.77
C PRO A 85 -5.18 -7.83 10.14
N LEU A 86 -5.38 -7.90 8.82
CA LEU A 86 -6.26 -6.98 8.13
C LEU A 86 -7.72 -7.19 8.58
N PRO A 87 -8.54 -6.12 8.62
CA PRO A 87 -9.97 -6.23 8.94
C PRO A 87 -10.74 -7.19 8.01
N ASP A 88 -11.91 -7.64 8.46
CA ASP A 88 -12.84 -8.34 7.58
C ASP A 88 -13.23 -7.47 6.38
N HIS A 89 -13.43 -8.11 5.22
CA HIS A 89 -13.79 -7.43 3.96
C HIS A 89 -12.79 -6.36 3.50
N PHE A 90 -11.53 -6.48 3.90
CA PHE A 90 -10.48 -5.54 3.53
C PHE A 90 -10.29 -5.42 2.01
N ASP A 91 -10.60 -6.46 1.24
CA ASP A 91 -10.54 -6.45 -0.23
C ASP A 91 -11.40 -5.34 -0.84
N MET A 92 -12.60 -5.11 -0.29
CA MET A 92 -13.49 -4.04 -0.73
C MET A 92 -13.05 -2.68 -0.18
N LYS A 93 -12.59 -2.62 1.08
CA LYS A 93 -12.05 -1.39 1.67
C LYS A 93 -10.86 -0.88 0.84
N HIS A 94 -9.93 -1.76 0.52
CA HIS A 94 -8.81 -1.50 -0.37
C HIS A 94 -9.28 -1.02 -1.74
N ALA A 95 -10.25 -1.70 -2.36
CA ALA A 95 -10.73 -1.34 -3.70
C ALA A 95 -11.26 0.11 -3.77
N TYR A 96 -12.05 0.54 -2.78
CA TYR A 96 -12.52 1.92 -2.71
C TYR A 96 -11.39 2.93 -2.44
N ALA A 97 -10.48 2.60 -1.51
CA ALA A 97 -9.33 3.47 -1.21
C ALA A 97 -8.42 3.64 -2.43
N ALA A 98 -8.14 2.55 -3.16
CA ALA A 98 -7.33 2.57 -4.38
C ALA A 98 -8.02 3.36 -5.50
N ALA A 99 -9.32 3.18 -5.73
CA ALA A 99 -10.07 3.98 -6.71
C ALA A 99 -9.93 5.49 -6.41
N LYS A 100 -10.08 5.87 -5.14
CA LYS A 100 -9.96 7.26 -4.69
C LYS A 100 -8.53 7.80 -4.79
N ALA A 101 -7.53 6.99 -4.43
CA ALA A 101 -6.12 7.40 -4.38
C ALA A 101 -5.53 7.80 -5.73
N TYR A 102 -6.08 7.23 -6.81
CA TYR A 102 -5.62 7.44 -8.19
C TYR A 102 -6.66 8.18 -9.05
N SER A 103 -7.74 8.68 -8.45
CA SER A 103 -8.79 9.43 -9.16
C SER A 103 -8.21 10.71 -9.77
N GLY A 104 -8.65 11.02 -10.99
CA GLY A 104 -8.19 12.19 -11.76
C GLY A 104 -6.92 11.97 -12.58
N MET A 105 -6.16 10.90 -12.34
CA MET A 105 -5.02 10.55 -13.21
C MET A 105 -5.54 10.10 -14.58
N THR A 106 -4.89 10.58 -15.65
CA THR A 106 -5.04 9.99 -16.98
C THR A 106 -4.51 8.55 -16.98
N LEU A 107 -4.95 7.74 -17.95
CA LEU A 107 -4.45 6.38 -18.08
C LEU A 107 -2.92 6.32 -18.30
N ALA A 108 -2.37 7.30 -19.00
CA ALA A 108 -0.93 7.40 -19.24
C ALA A 108 -0.15 7.79 -17.97
N GLU A 109 -0.66 8.73 -17.18
CA GLU A 109 -0.06 9.10 -15.89
C GLU A 109 -0.09 7.93 -14.90
N PHE A 110 -1.22 7.20 -14.82
CA PHE A 110 -1.31 6.06 -13.93
C PHE A 110 -0.39 4.91 -14.35
N ASP A 111 -0.29 4.60 -15.65
CA ASP A 111 0.67 3.61 -16.17
C ASP A 111 2.12 4.00 -15.83
N ALA A 112 2.49 5.28 -16.04
CA ALA A 112 3.80 5.78 -15.69
C ALA A 112 4.08 5.69 -14.18
N TYR A 113 3.09 6.03 -13.34
CA TYR A 113 3.18 5.96 -11.88
C TYR A 113 3.42 4.52 -11.40
N VAL A 114 2.64 3.56 -11.92
CA VAL A 114 2.82 2.13 -11.62
C VAL A 114 4.19 1.64 -12.05
N LYS A 115 4.62 1.98 -13.28
CA LYS A 115 5.93 1.56 -13.80
C LYS A 115 7.10 2.17 -13.04
N ALA A 116 6.97 3.40 -12.55
CA ALA A 116 7.97 4.04 -11.72
C ALA A 116 8.13 3.30 -10.39
N TYR A 117 7.02 3.00 -9.71
CA TYR A 117 7.05 2.20 -8.49
C TYR A 117 7.60 0.79 -8.72
N ALA A 118 7.27 0.17 -9.86
CA ALA A 118 7.77 -1.14 -10.22
C ALA A 118 9.29 -1.22 -10.41
N GLN A 119 10.01 -0.10 -10.57
CA GLN A 119 11.48 -0.12 -10.60
C GLN A 119 12.12 -0.15 -9.21
N GLN A 120 11.35 0.00 -8.13
CA GLN A 120 11.91 -0.09 -6.79
C GLN A 120 12.38 -1.52 -6.48
N PRO A 121 13.45 -1.69 -5.67
CA PRO A 121 13.88 -3.00 -5.19
C PRO A 121 12.73 -3.76 -4.52
N ALA A 122 12.57 -5.03 -4.84
CA ALA A 122 11.56 -5.87 -4.19
C ALA A 122 12.00 -6.17 -2.75
N ASN A 123 11.37 -5.52 -1.76
CA ASN A 123 11.74 -5.69 -0.35
C ASN A 123 11.56 -7.14 0.10
N GLY A 124 12.60 -7.72 0.72
CA GLY A 124 12.71 -9.14 1.03
C GLY A 124 13.48 -9.94 -0.04
N PHE A 125 14.04 -9.27 -1.05
CA PHE A 125 14.98 -9.87 -1.99
C PHE A 125 16.14 -8.95 -2.34
N THR A 126 17.22 -9.58 -2.82
CA THR A 126 18.27 -8.94 -3.60
C THR A 126 18.20 -9.39 -5.05
N GLY A 127 18.68 -8.55 -5.98
CA GLY A 127 18.80 -8.90 -7.41
C GLY A 127 17.52 -8.77 -8.23
N MET A 128 16.47 -8.13 -7.69
CA MET A 128 15.17 -8.01 -8.35
C MET A 128 14.41 -6.74 -7.94
N THR A 129 13.70 -6.14 -8.89
CA THR A 129 12.71 -5.08 -8.66
C THR A 129 11.28 -5.63 -8.59
N TYR A 130 10.32 -4.87 -8.06
CA TYR A 130 8.91 -5.29 -8.06
C TYR A 130 8.38 -5.62 -9.47
N GLY A 131 8.83 -4.91 -10.50
CA GLY A 131 8.47 -5.16 -11.88
C GLY A 131 9.16 -6.37 -12.52
N GLU A 132 10.01 -7.08 -11.77
CA GLU A 132 10.74 -8.27 -12.22
C GLU A 132 10.35 -9.54 -11.47
N SER A 133 9.40 -9.45 -10.51
CA SER A 133 8.93 -10.52 -9.63
C SER A 133 8.08 -11.61 -10.30
N PHE A 134 8.34 -11.89 -11.57
CA PHE A 134 7.66 -12.94 -12.33
C PHE A 134 8.29 -14.31 -12.08
N PHE A 135 7.45 -15.32 -11.84
CA PHE A 135 7.90 -16.70 -11.71
C PHE A 135 8.37 -17.23 -13.07
N LYS A 136 9.67 -17.47 -13.22
CA LYS A 136 10.29 -17.90 -14.48
C LYS A 136 9.65 -19.17 -15.06
N PRO A 137 9.32 -20.21 -14.27
CA PRO A 137 8.67 -21.40 -14.82
C PRO A 137 7.26 -21.10 -15.35
N MET A 138 6.53 -20.15 -14.76
CA MET A 138 5.21 -19.77 -15.25
C MET A 138 5.28 -18.93 -16.54
N LEU A 139 6.35 -18.15 -16.73
CA LEU A 139 6.63 -17.52 -18.02
C LEU A 139 6.89 -18.57 -19.12
N GLN A 140 7.58 -19.67 -18.79
CA GLN A 140 7.77 -20.79 -19.73
C GLN A 140 6.45 -21.48 -20.06
N VAL A 141 5.49 -21.55 -19.12
CA VAL A 141 4.13 -22.05 -19.40
C VAL A 141 3.41 -21.13 -20.41
N PHE A 142 3.50 -19.81 -20.27
CA PHE A 142 2.94 -18.89 -21.27
C PHE A 142 3.52 -19.11 -22.66
N GLU A 143 4.85 -19.22 -22.77
CA GLU A 143 5.54 -19.48 -24.03
C GLU A 143 5.12 -20.82 -24.64
N TYR A 144 5.11 -21.88 -23.84
CA TYR A 144 4.69 -23.22 -24.27
C TYR A 144 3.25 -23.23 -24.79
N LEU A 145 2.32 -22.60 -24.08
CA LEU A 145 0.92 -22.53 -24.51
C LEU A 145 0.74 -21.67 -25.77
N ARG A 146 1.48 -20.56 -25.89
CA ARG A 146 1.49 -19.72 -27.09
C ARG A 146 1.93 -20.51 -28.32
N ASP A 147 3.01 -21.27 -28.20
CA ASP A 147 3.55 -22.11 -29.29
C ASP A 147 2.58 -23.24 -29.68
N LYS A 148 1.61 -23.55 -28.81
CA LYS A 148 0.54 -24.52 -29.02
C LYS A 148 -0.79 -23.88 -29.43
N GLY A 149 -0.77 -22.59 -29.79
CA GLY A 149 -1.92 -21.87 -30.32
C GLY A 149 -3.00 -21.56 -29.28
N PHE A 150 -2.65 -21.49 -28.00
CA PHE A 150 -3.56 -21.01 -26.96
C PHE A 150 -3.58 -19.48 -26.92
N THR A 151 -4.78 -18.94 -26.70
CA THR A 151 -4.96 -17.54 -26.29
C THR A 151 -5.08 -17.49 -24.77
N TYR A 152 -4.17 -16.78 -24.10
CA TYR A 152 -4.19 -16.63 -22.65
C TYR A 152 -4.76 -15.27 -22.23
N TYR A 153 -5.50 -15.26 -21.12
CA TYR A 153 -6.03 -14.07 -20.48
C TYR A 153 -5.60 -14.00 -19.02
N VAL A 154 -5.23 -12.82 -18.55
CA VAL A 154 -4.99 -12.52 -17.14
C VAL A 154 -6.31 -12.10 -16.52
N VAL A 155 -6.70 -12.75 -15.42
CA VAL A 155 -7.97 -12.54 -14.70
C VAL A 155 -7.65 -12.38 -13.22
N SER A 156 -7.34 -11.14 -12.83
CA SER A 156 -6.86 -10.82 -11.48
C SER A 156 -7.89 -10.06 -10.64
N GLY A 157 -7.78 -10.22 -9.32
CA GLY A 157 -8.47 -9.36 -8.36
C GLY A 157 -7.86 -7.97 -8.23
N SER A 158 -6.63 -7.77 -8.69
CA SER A 158 -5.92 -6.50 -8.68
C SER A 158 -6.43 -5.52 -9.74
N ASP A 159 -6.15 -4.23 -9.54
CA ASP A 159 -6.54 -3.18 -10.50
C ASP A 159 -6.11 -3.50 -11.94
N ARG A 160 -7.08 -3.44 -12.88
CA ARG A 160 -6.87 -3.77 -14.30
C ARG A 160 -5.69 -3.00 -14.89
N PHE A 161 -5.53 -1.74 -14.57
CA PHE A 161 -4.48 -0.89 -15.15
C PHE A 161 -3.13 -1.12 -14.49
N ILE A 162 -3.09 -1.48 -13.19
CA ILE A 162 -1.87 -2.00 -12.56
C ILE A 162 -1.43 -3.29 -13.25
N CYS A 163 -2.35 -4.26 -13.41
CA CYS A 163 -2.07 -5.52 -14.10
C CYS A 163 -1.51 -5.26 -15.51
N ARG A 164 -2.15 -4.40 -16.31
CA ARG A 164 -1.70 -4.03 -17.66
C ARG A 164 -0.28 -3.45 -17.66
N ALA A 165 0.02 -2.54 -16.74
CA ALA A 165 1.33 -1.90 -16.65
C ALA A 165 2.43 -2.92 -16.33
N LEU A 166 2.16 -3.89 -15.45
CA LEU A 166 3.11 -4.95 -15.09
C LEU A 166 3.31 -5.95 -16.23
N VAL A 167 2.22 -6.52 -16.76
CA VAL A 167 2.31 -7.62 -17.74
C VAL A 167 2.80 -7.16 -19.12
N ALA A 168 2.80 -5.85 -19.40
CA ALA A 168 3.43 -5.29 -20.58
C ALA A 168 4.92 -5.69 -20.69
N ARG A 169 5.61 -5.87 -19.56
CA ARG A 169 7.03 -6.28 -19.52
C ARG A 169 7.27 -7.70 -20.06
N ILE A 170 6.26 -8.56 -19.98
CA ILE A 170 6.30 -9.95 -20.46
C ILE A 170 5.52 -10.13 -21.77
N GLY A 171 5.13 -9.02 -22.42
CA GLY A 171 4.52 -9.03 -23.74
C GLY A 171 3.07 -9.49 -23.79
N ILE A 172 2.34 -9.45 -22.66
CA ILE A 172 0.88 -9.70 -22.65
C ILE A 172 0.17 -8.41 -23.07
N GLU A 173 -0.70 -8.52 -24.06
CA GLU A 173 -1.45 -7.40 -24.61
C GLU A 173 -2.52 -6.89 -23.62
N PRO A 174 -2.73 -5.56 -23.49
CA PRO A 174 -3.67 -5.01 -22.51
C PRO A 174 -5.13 -5.46 -22.67
N ASN A 175 -5.55 -5.87 -23.87
CA ASN A 175 -6.88 -6.41 -24.13
C ASN A 175 -7.04 -7.87 -23.67
N ARG A 176 -5.97 -8.51 -23.18
CA ARG A 176 -5.98 -9.83 -22.56
C ARG A 176 -6.00 -9.75 -21.03
N VAL A 177 -6.26 -8.56 -20.46
CA VAL A 177 -6.22 -8.32 -19.01
C VAL A 177 -7.59 -7.90 -18.49
N ILE A 178 -8.10 -8.71 -17.57
CA ILE A 178 -9.35 -8.55 -16.83
C ILE A 178 -8.97 -8.37 -15.36
N GLY A 179 -9.42 -7.29 -14.74
CA GLY A 179 -9.04 -6.90 -13.39
C GLY A 179 -10.17 -6.27 -12.60
N MET A 180 -9.88 -5.86 -11.36
CA MET A 180 -10.69 -4.85 -10.66
C MET A 180 -10.76 -3.60 -11.53
N ASP A 181 -11.96 -3.00 -11.63
CA ASP A 181 -12.19 -1.91 -12.56
C ASP A 181 -12.85 -0.71 -11.90
N VAL A 182 -12.52 0.47 -12.42
CA VAL A 182 -13.08 1.75 -12.01
C VAL A 182 -13.71 2.42 -13.22
N LYS A 183 -14.67 3.29 -12.98
CA LYS A 183 -15.23 4.08 -14.06
C LYS A 183 -14.19 5.03 -14.61
N LEU A 184 -14.20 5.16 -15.92
CA LEU A 184 -13.44 6.18 -16.63
C LEU A 184 -14.39 7.29 -17.05
N ARG A 185 -13.85 8.50 -17.16
CA ARG A 185 -14.54 9.65 -17.76
C ARG A 185 -13.58 10.39 -18.68
N SER A 186 -14.13 11.14 -19.62
CA SER A 186 -13.34 12.13 -20.34
C SER A 186 -13.06 13.35 -19.44
N THR A 187 -11.91 13.99 -19.63
CA THR A 187 -11.53 15.26 -18.98
C THR A 187 -12.55 16.39 -19.17
N SER A 188 -13.35 16.36 -20.24
CA SER A 188 -14.36 17.39 -20.54
C SER A 188 -15.81 16.93 -20.34
N GLN A 189 -16.03 15.66 -19.97
CA GLN A 189 -17.37 15.11 -19.72
C GLN A 189 -18.04 15.70 -18.45
N GLY A 190 -17.24 16.16 -17.48
CA GLY A 190 -17.75 16.64 -16.21
C GLY A 190 -18.57 15.58 -15.46
N THR A 191 -19.81 15.93 -15.10
CA THR A 191 -20.74 15.03 -14.41
C THR A 191 -21.80 14.41 -15.32
N GLU A 192 -21.76 14.70 -16.63
CA GLU A 192 -22.76 14.17 -17.57
C GLU A 192 -22.58 12.66 -17.77
N GLU A 193 -23.68 11.96 -18.05
CA GLU A 193 -23.61 10.58 -18.49
C GLU A 193 -22.92 10.51 -19.86
N GLY A 194 -22.12 9.45 -20.09
CA GLY A 194 -21.36 9.32 -21.33
C GLY A 194 -22.21 9.25 -22.60
N VAL A 195 -23.49 8.91 -22.50
CA VAL A 195 -24.43 8.95 -23.64
C VAL A 195 -24.74 10.39 -24.10
N ASN A 196 -24.53 11.38 -23.23
CA ASN A 196 -24.80 12.79 -23.49
C ASN A 196 -23.52 13.58 -23.83
N HIS A 197 -22.34 12.96 -23.72
CA HIS A 197 -21.05 13.59 -24.03
C HIS A 197 -20.38 12.91 -25.22
N THR A 198 -19.95 13.68 -26.22
CA THR A 198 -19.16 13.15 -27.34
C THR A 198 -17.69 13.45 -27.14
N TYR A 199 -16.87 12.39 -27.08
CA TYR A 199 -15.43 12.49 -26.85
C TYR A 199 -14.74 13.37 -27.91
N GLY A 200 -14.11 14.45 -27.46
CA GLY A 200 -13.32 15.38 -28.26
C GLY A 200 -11.91 14.87 -28.58
N ARG A 201 -11.27 15.41 -29.62
CA ARG A 201 -9.92 14.98 -30.06
C ARG A 201 -8.80 15.32 -29.07
N GLU A 202 -8.99 16.38 -28.30
CA GLU A 202 -8.01 16.91 -27.32
C GLU A 202 -8.36 16.49 -25.89
N GLU A 203 -9.33 15.59 -25.72
CA GLU A 203 -9.71 15.05 -24.42
C GLU A 203 -8.87 13.84 -24.07
N ASP A 204 -8.71 13.58 -22.78
CA ASP A 204 -8.08 12.39 -22.24
C ASP A 204 -9.08 11.56 -21.43
N LEU A 205 -8.82 10.26 -21.30
CA LEU A 205 -9.51 9.40 -20.35
C LEU A 205 -8.82 9.46 -18.99
N VAL A 206 -9.61 9.78 -17.97
CA VAL A 206 -9.17 9.79 -16.57
C VAL A 206 -9.90 8.73 -15.76
N ARG A 207 -9.18 8.20 -14.76
CA ARG A 207 -9.74 7.31 -13.75
C ARG A 207 -10.61 8.10 -12.78
N THR A 208 -11.66 7.49 -12.25
CA THR A 208 -12.47 8.07 -11.16
C THR A 208 -12.40 7.23 -9.89
N ASP A 209 -12.97 7.78 -8.81
CA ASP A 209 -13.14 7.11 -7.52
C ASP A 209 -14.35 6.16 -7.46
N GLU A 210 -15.00 5.91 -8.61
CA GLU A 210 -16.21 5.09 -8.72
C GLU A 210 -15.80 3.66 -9.10
N LEU A 211 -15.75 2.78 -8.11
CA LEU A 211 -15.49 1.35 -8.32
C LEU A 211 -16.61 0.70 -9.14
N ILE A 212 -16.26 -0.01 -10.21
CA ILE A 212 -17.20 -0.83 -10.97
C ILE A 212 -17.29 -2.23 -10.35
N ILE A 213 -16.13 -2.86 -10.14
CA ILE A 213 -16.08 -4.25 -9.68
C ILE A 213 -14.75 -4.56 -8.99
N LYS A 214 -14.80 -5.31 -7.87
CA LYS A 214 -13.66 -6.07 -7.36
C LYS A 214 -13.72 -7.49 -7.94
N ASN A 215 -12.76 -7.83 -8.79
CA ASN A 215 -12.80 -9.02 -9.62
C ASN A 215 -12.29 -10.29 -8.90
N LEU A 216 -12.95 -10.66 -7.81
CA LEU A 216 -12.62 -11.83 -6.99
C LEU A 216 -13.72 -12.91 -7.05
N LYS A 217 -13.33 -14.18 -6.84
CA LYS A 217 -14.26 -15.31 -6.75
C LYS A 217 -15.18 -15.38 -7.97
N THR A 218 -16.49 -15.49 -7.78
CA THR A 218 -17.48 -15.58 -8.87
C THR A 218 -17.43 -14.39 -9.82
N ASN A 219 -16.98 -13.21 -9.40
CA ASN A 219 -16.83 -12.07 -10.32
C ASN A 219 -15.83 -12.38 -11.44
N LYS A 220 -14.77 -13.18 -11.18
CA LYS A 220 -13.87 -13.67 -12.24
C LYS A 220 -14.64 -14.44 -13.31
N VAL A 221 -15.58 -15.29 -12.91
CA VAL A 221 -16.43 -16.06 -13.84
C VAL A 221 -17.34 -15.15 -14.66
N LEU A 222 -17.97 -14.17 -14.01
CA LEU A 222 -18.85 -13.22 -14.70
C LEU A 222 -18.07 -12.39 -15.72
N GLN A 223 -16.90 -11.87 -15.35
CA GLN A 223 -16.06 -11.09 -16.27
C GLN A 223 -15.49 -11.95 -17.40
N ILE A 224 -15.08 -13.20 -17.16
CA ILE A 224 -14.67 -14.12 -18.24
C ILE A 224 -15.82 -14.28 -19.25
N SER A 225 -17.04 -14.52 -18.76
CA SER A 225 -18.22 -14.68 -19.62
C SER A 225 -18.50 -13.42 -20.45
N GLN A 226 -18.39 -12.23 -19.84
CA GLN A 226 -18.68 -10.96 -20.51
C GLN A 226 -17.58 -10.50 -21.48
N GLU A 227 -16.31 -10.60 -21.09
CA GLU A 227 -15.19 -10.04 -21.85
C GLU A 227 -14.61 -11.03 -22.88
N ILE A 228 -14.61 -12.33 -22.57
CA ILE A 228 -14.05 -13.35 -23.46
C ILE A 228 -15.14 -14.03 -24.28
N GLY A 229 -16.34 -14.24 -23.69
CA GLY A 229 -17.46 -14.89 -24.37
C GLY A 229 -17.26 -16.39 -24.63
N LYS A 230 -16.24 -17.01 -24.02
CA LYS A 230 -15.94 -18.43 -24.11
C LYS A 230 -15.63 -19.00 -22.73
N VAL A 231 -16.10 -20.22 -22.47
CA VAL A 231 -15.66 -20.99 -21.30
C VAL A 231 -14.21 -21.42 -21.55
N PRO A 232 -13.25 -21.07 -20.67
CA PRO A 232 -11.87 -21.49 -20.83
C PRO A 232 -11.72 -23.02 -20.86
N VAL A 233 -10.66 -23.50 -21.49
CA VAL A 233 -10.31 -24.92 -21.51
C VAL A 233 -9.15 -25.22 -20.56
N LEU A 234 -8.44 -24.18 -20.12
CA LEU A 234 -7.33 -24.29 -19.19
C LEU A 234 -7.37 -23.12 -18.20
N SER A 235 -7.09 -23.37 -16.92
CA SER A 235 -7.12 -22.34 -15.88
C SER A 235 -5.99 -22.49 -14.87
N PHE A 236 -5.33 -21.38 -14.52
CA PHE A 236 -4.23 -21.29 -13.56
C PHE A 236 -4.53 -20.26 -12.47
N GLY A 237 -4.23 -20.60 -11.22
CA GLY A 237 -4.50 -19.77 -10.04
C GLY A 237 -3.62 -20.20 -8.86
N ASN A 238 -3.78 -19.57 -7.70
CA ASN A 238 -3.04 -19.93 -6.49
C ASN A 238 -3.89 -19.92 -5.20
N SER A 239 -5.12 -19.40 -5.27
CA SER A 239 -5.91 -19.10 -4.08
C SER A 239 -7.33 -19.65 -4.14
N GLY A 240 -8.03 -19.62 -2.99
CA GLY A 240 -9.48 -19.89 -2.94
C GLY A 240 -10.31 -18.88 -3.75
N GLY A 241 -9.75 -17.71 -4.10
CA GLY A 241 -10.36 -16.77 -5.04
C GLY A 241 -10.48 -17.32 -6.46
N ASP A 242 -9.60 -18.24 -6.83
CA ASP A 242 -9.50 -18.81 -8.18
C ASP A 242 -10.30 -20.09 -8.36
N ALA A 243 -10.71 -20.74 -7.26
CA ALA A 243 -11.51 -21.94 -7.31
C ALA A 243 -12.79 -21.75 -8.16
N ALA A 244 -13.41 -20.56 -8.12
CA ALA A 244 -14.56 -20.24 -8.98
C ALA A 244 -14.18 -20.22 -10.48
N MET A 245 -13.03 -19.62 -10.82
CA MET A 245 -12.50 -19.59 -12.19
C MET A 245 -12.14 -21.00 -12.68
N HIS A 246 -11.51 -21.82 -11.84
CA HIS A 246 -11.21 -23.22 -12.13
C HIS A 246 -12.47 -24.04 -12.37
N ASN A 247 -13.44 -23.95 -11.46
CA ASN A 247 -14.70 -24.70 -11.59
C ASN A 247 -15.46 -24.30 -12.86
N TYR A 248 -15.38 -23.02 -13.27
CA TYR A 248 -15.97 -22.60 -14.53
C TYR A 248 -15.27 -23.25 -15.72
N ALA A 249 -13.94 -23.26 -15.77
CA ALA A 249 -13.21 -23.97 -16.83
C ALA A 249 -13.46 -25.48 -16.83
N LEU A 250 -13.52 -26.12 -15.66
CA LEU A 250 -13.82 -27.55 -15.52
C LEU A 250 -15.27 -27.91 -15.88
N SER A 251 -16.19 -26.94 -15.82
CA SER A 251 -17.57 -27.10 -16.29
C SER A 251 -17.75 -26.93 -17.81
N ASN A 252 -16.66 -26.86 -18.58
CA ASN A 252 -16.73 -26.68 -20.03
C ASN A 252 -17.61 -27.75 -20.68
N PRO A 253 -18.73 -27.38 -21.32
CA PRO A 253 -19.70 -28.35 -21.81
C PRO A 253 -19.26 -29.02 -23.12
N LYS A 254 -18.23 -28.49 -23.78
CA LYS A 254 -17.83 -28.88 -25.14
C LYS A 254 -16.47 -29.57 -25.18
N TYR A 255 -15.51 -29.07 -24.42
CA TYR A 255 -14.12 -29.47 -24.54
C TYR A 255 -13.59 -30.08 -23.26
N ARG A 256 -12.63 -30.99 -23.40
CA ARG A 256 -11.81 -31.44 -22.27
C ARG A 256 -11.09 -30.22 -21.70
N SER A 257 -11.13 -30.07 -20.38
CA SER A 257 -10.45 -28.98 -19.68
C SER A 257 -9.61 -29.47 -18.50
N ALA A 258 -8.74 -28.59 -18.00
CA ALA A 258 -7.89 -28.83 -16.84
C ALA A 258 -7.70 -27.55 -16.03
N ALA A 259 -7.40 -27.69 -14.75
CA ALA A 259 -7.11 -26.59 -13.84
C ALA A 259 -5.86 -26.87 -13.01
N PHE A 260 -5.02 -25.86 -12.83
CA PHE A 260 -3.73 -25.92 -12.17
C PHE A 260 -3.64 -24.87 -11.07
N MET A 261 -3.38 -25.30 -9.86
CA MET A 261 -3.27 -24.46 -8.67
C MET A 261 -1.82 -24.43 -8.19
N LEU A 262 -1.21 -23.26 -8.18
CA LEU A 262 0.13 -23.06 -7.65
C LEU A 262 0.08 -22.91 -6.13
N ILE A 263 0.97 -23.61 -5.44
CA ILE A 263 1.18 -23.44 -4.00
C ILE A 263 2.57 -22.85 -3.73
N ALA A 264 2.60 -21.76 -2.97
CA ALA A 264 3.85 -21.19 -2.49
C ALA A 264 4.31 -22.00 -1.28
N ASP A 265 5.00 -23.11 -1.51
CA ASP A 265 5.50 -24.02 -0.46
C ASP A 265 7.02 -23.95 -0.28
N ASP A 266 7.70 -23.05 -1.00
CA ASP A 266 9.13 -22.85 -0.89
C ASP A 266 9.49 -21.75 0.10
N ASP A 267 9.77 -22.14 1.34
CA ASP A 267 10.20 -21.23 2.41
C ASP A 267 11.71 -20.95 2.42
N GLN A 268 12.48 -21.48 1.45
CA GLN A 268 13.92 -21.25 1.34
C GLN A 268 14.22 -20.16 0.31
N ARG A 269 13.61 -20.30 -0.86
CA ARG A 269 13.74 -19.40 -2.00
C ARG A 269 12.63 -18.34 -2.02
N ASP A 270 11.54 -18.58 -1.27
CA ASP A 270 10.45 -17.63 -1.06
C ASP A 270 10.13 -17.36 0.45
N HIS A 271 9.28 -16.36 0.77
CA HIS A 271 8.78 -16.00 2.11
C HIS A 271 7.49 -16.75 2.42
N ALA A 272 7.42 -17.98 1.92
CA ALA A 272 6.24 -18.78 1.98
C ALA A 272 6.05 -19.40 3.38
N ASN A 273 4.80 -19.68 3.72
CA ASN A 273 4.48 -20.55 4.84
C ASN A 273 4.25 -21.96 4.30
N ARG A 274 5.31 -22.79 4.34
CA ARG A 274 5.31 -24.14 3.76
C ARG A 274 4.19 -25.02 4.31
N GLU A 275 3.99 -25.04 5.64
CA GLU A 275 2.95 -25.86 6.27
C GLU A 275 1.56 -25.50 5.76
N LYS A 276 1.24 -24.20 5.75
CA LYS A 276 -0.04 -23.69 5.23
C LYS A 276 -0.22 -24.04 3.74
N ALA A 277 0.82 -23.90 2.94
CA ALA A 277 0.77 -24.16 1.51
C ALA A 277 0.56 -25.64 1.18
N LEU A 278 1.21 -26.54 1.93
CA LEU A 278 1.01 -27.99 1.76
C LEU A 278 -0.41 -28.41 2.14
N ALA A 279 -0.97 -27.87 3.22
CA ALA A 279 -2.35 -28.13 3.61
C ALA A 279 -3.36 -27.66 2.54
N LEU A 280 -3.12 -26.49 1.93
CA LEU A 280 -3.90 -26.01 0.80
C LEU A 280 -3.74 -26.91 -0.44
N GLY A 281 -2.52 -27.37 -0.72
CA GLY A 281 -2.24 -28.32 -1.80
C GLY A 281 -3.09 -29.59 -1.71
N ASP A 282 -3.23 -30.16 -0.52
CA ASP A 282 -4.08 -31.35 -0.33
C ASP A 282 -5.57 -31.04 -0.57
N GLN A 283 -6.04 -29.87 -0.14
CA GLN A 283 -7.39 -29.41 -0.45
C GLN A 283 -7.61 -29.26 -1.97
N TRP A 284 -6.63 -28.71 -2.70
CA TRP A 284 -6.72 -28.52 -4.15
C TRP A 284 -6.72 -29.84 -4.92
N ARG A 285 -5.90 -30.81 -4.50
CA ARG A 285 -5.95 -32.17 -5.06
C ARG A 285 -7.33 -32.82 -4.85
N GLN A 286 -7.90 -32.68 -3.66
CA GLN A 286 -9.25 -33.20 -3.35
C GLN A 286 -10.34 -32.51 -4.18
N ALA A 287 -10.15 -31.24 -4.55
CA ALA A 287 -11.04 -30.49 -5.44
C ALA A 287 -10.87 -30.85 -6.94
N GLY A 288 -9.92 -31.73 -7.28
CA GLY A 288 -9.67 -32.17 -8.65
C GLY A 288 -8.75 -31.25 -9.46
N TYR A 289 -7.98 -30.38 -8.79
CA TYR A 289 -7.01 -29.51 -9.45
C TYR A 289 -5.62 -30.16 -9.45
N HIS A 290 -4.84 -29.93 -10.51
CA HIS A 290 -3.42 -30.25 -10.51
C HIS A 290 -2.67 -29.23 -9.66
N VAL A 291 -1.80 -29.68 -8.76
CA VAL A 291 -1.03 -28.78 -7.89
C VAL A 291 0.37 -28.57 -8.43
N ILE A 292 0.76 -27.31 -8.60
CA ILE A 292 2.12 -26.89 -8.94
C ILE A 292 2.83 -26.49 -7.64
N SER A 293 3.88 -27.22 -7.25
CA SER A 293 4.70 -26.90 -6.07
C SER A 293 5.86 -25.97 -6.47
N MET A 294 5.94 -24.79 -5.86
CA MET A 294 7.11 -23.92 -6.05
C MET A 294 8.40 -24.59 -5.55
N HIS A 295 8.32 -25.40 -4.50
CA HIS A 295 9.49 -26.09 -3.96
C HIS A 295 9.97 -27.23 -4.88
N ASP A 296 9.08 -28.14 -5.25
CA ASP A 296 9.44 -29.38 -5.94
C ASP A 296 9.49 -29.23 -7.47
N ASP A 297 8.65 -28.38 -8.06
CA ASP A 297 8.51 -28.28 -9.51
C ASP A 297 9.35 -27.15 -10.11
N PHE A 298 9.63 -26.09 -9.36
CA PHE A 298 10.42 -24.97 -9.88
C PHE A 298 11.90 -25.19 -9.64
N ARG A 299 12.69 -25.17 -10.72
CA ARG A 299 14.15 -25.15 -10.62
C ARG A 299 14.67 -23.84 -10.01
N THR A 300 14.05 -22.73 -10.41
CA THR A 300 14.26 -21.38 -9.85
C THR A 300 12.90 -20.67 -9.84
N ILE A 301 12.68 -19.78 -8.88
CA ILE A 301 11.45 -18.98 -8.82
C ILE A 301 11.60 -17.75 -9.71
N TYR A 302 12.53 -16.85 -9.39
CA TYR A 302 12.70 -15.55 -10.06
C TYR A 302 13.89 -15.49 -11.02
N GLY A 303 14.66 -16.57 -11.17
CA GLY A 303 15.85 -16.63 -12.02
C GLY A 303 17.15 -16.63 -11.23
N ASP A 304 18.27 -16.77 -11.95
CA ASP A 304 19.60 -16.78 -11.34
C ASP A 304 19.97 -15.37 -10.84
N GLY A 305 20.56 -15.29 -9.64
CA GLY A 305 21.00 -14.02 -9.04
C GLY A 305 19.98 -13.34 -8.11
N VAL A 306 18.76 -13.90 -7.98
CA VAL A 306 17.79 -13.45 -6.98
C VAL A 306 17.95 -14.27 -5.71
N ALA A 307 18.08 -13.60 -4.57
CA ALA A 307 18.19 -14.25 -3.27
C ALA A 307 17.25 -13.59 -2.26
N LYS A 308 16.55 -14.43 -1.50
CA LYS A 308 15.67 -14.03 -0.40
C LYS A 308 16.48 -13.36 0.71
N THR A 309 15.97 -12.27 1.25
CA THR A 309 16.52 -11.54 2.40
C THR A 309 15.45 -11.18 3.39
N ASP A 310 15.84 -10.78 4.59
CA ASP A 310 14.91 -10.20 5.56
C ASP A 310 14.30 -8.90 5.01
N PHE A 311 13.08 -8.60 5.46
CA PHE A 311 12.44 -7.33 5.14
C PHE A 311 13.16 -6.18 5.83
N THR A 312 13.38 -5.10 5.10
CA THR A 312 13.93 -3.86 5.64
C THR A 312 12.95 -2.72 5.40
N PHE A 313 12.56 -2.02 6.45
CA PHE A 313 11.66 -0.87 6.35
C PHE A 313 12.42 0.41 6.74
N PRO A 314 12.27 1.50 5.98
CA PRO A 314 12.78 2.80 6.42
C PRO A 314 12.09 3.17 7.74
N VAL A 315 12.89 3.61 8.71
CA VAL A 315 12.37 4.17 9.94
C VAL A 315 11.84 5.58 9.63
N ASP A 316 10.56 5.82 9.92
CA ASP A 316 9.95 7.14 9.70
C ASP A 316 10.45 8.13 10.75
N THR A 317 11.35 9.02 10.35
CA THR A 317 11.87 10.09 11.21
C THR A 317 11.19 11.43 10.97
N ARG A 318 10.16 11.52 10.10
CA ARG A 318 9.58 12.81 9.67
C ARG A 318 9.04 13.64 10.81
N ALA A 319 8.37 13.00 11.76
CA ALA A 319 7.87 13.65 12.97
C ALA A 319 8.99 14.36 13.76
N LEU A 320 10.21 13.82 13.75
CA LEU A 320 11.38 14.40 14.41
C LEU A 320 12.14 15.39 13.51
N THR A 321 12.30 15.11 12.22
CA THR A 321 13.03 15.99 11.30
C THR A 321 12.28 17.29 11.01
N GLU A 322 10.95 17.23 10.95
CA GLU A 322 10.07 18.40 10.71
C GLU A 322 9.46 18.95 12.01
N TRP A 323 9.76 18.31 13.14
CA TRP A 323 9.23 18.66 14.47
C TRP A 323 7.70 18.77 14.54
N GLN A 324 7.01 17.73 14.06
CA GLN A 324 5.55 17.68 14.04
C GLN A 324 4.99 17.35 15.44
N ALA A 325 4.82 18.38 16.27
CA ALA A 325 4.31 18.21 17.63
C ALA A 325 2.93 17.52 17.68
N GLY A 326 2.74 16.63 18.66
CA GLY A 326 1.57 15.78 18.83
C GLY A 326 1.63 14.45 18.08
N ARG A 327 2.65 14.22 17.25
CA ARG A 327 2.88 12.92 16.61
C ARG A 327 3.59 11.95 17.56
N THR A 328 3.15 10.70 17.55
CA THR A 328 3.83 9.59 18.21
C THR A 328 5.08 9.18 17.44
N VAL A 329 6.13 8.78 18.15
CA VAL A 329 7.41 8.32 17.60
C VAL A 329 7.88 7.04 18.28
N SER A 330 8.61 6.17 17.58
CA SER A 330 9.22 4.96 18.15
C SER A 330 10.65 5.20 18.64
N GLN A 331 11.17 4.31 19.48
CA GLN A 331 12.59 4.35 19.88
C GLN A 331 13.53 4.25 18.67
N GLU A 332 13.18 3.41 17.69
CA GLU A 332 13.94 3.27 16.44
C GLU A 332 14.01 4.60 15.68
N ALA A 333 12.92 5.37 15.64
CA ALA A 333 12.90 6.70 15.02
C ALA A 333 13.82 7.69 15.74
N VAL A 334 13.85 7.63 17.07
CA VAL A 334 14.77 8.43 17.88
C VAL A 334 16.23 8.07 17.60
N ASP A 335 16.54 6.77 17.53
CA ASP A 335 17.89 6.29 17.25
C ASP A 335 18.32 6.71 15.83
N ALA A 336 17.44 6.56 14.84
CA ALA A 336 17.66 6.97 13.46
C ALA A 336 17.81 8.50 13.29
N PHE A 337 17.12 9.30 14.10
CA PHE A 337 17.27 10.76 14.13
C PHE A 337 18.63 11.21 14.70
N GLY A 338 19.37 10.29 15.34
CA GLY A 338 20.69 10.51 15.90
C GLY A 338 20.73 10.53 17.42
N GLY A 339 19.78 9.84 18.06
CA GLY A 339 19.73 9.59 19.49
C GLY A 339 18.86 10.57 20.27
N ILE A 340 18.44 10.13 21.45
CA ILE A 340 17.48 10.83 22.30
C ILE A 340 17.90 12.26 22.66
N ASP A 341 19.20 12.53 22.82
CA ASP A 341 19.71 13.86 23.19
C ASP A 341 19.43 14.92 22.11
N LYS A 342 19.37 14.53 20.83
CA LYS A 342 19.01 15.45 19.74
C LYS A 342 17.56 15.89 19.77
N CYS A 343 16.70 15.16 20.50
CA CYS A 343 15.29 15.46 20.60
C CYS A 343 14.96 16.49 21.70
N PHE A 344 15.96 16.98 22.44
CA PHE A 344 15.81 17.96 23.51
C PHE A 344 16.67 19.19 23.21
N ALA A 345 16.04 20.30 22.79
CA ALA A 345 16.76 21.51 22.40
C ALA A 345 15.96 22.78 22.66
N ALA A 346 16.68 23.88 22.91
CA ALA A 346 16.16 25.23 22.86
C ALA A 346 16.76 25.95 21.65
N GLU A 347 15.92 26.52 20.80
CA GLU A 347 16.36 27.16 19.55
C GLU A 347 15.62 28.49 19.31
N PRO A 348 16.16 29.37 18.45
CA PRO A 348 15.42 30.52 17.96
C PRO A 348 14.08 30.06 17.36
N ILE A 349 13.01 30.82 17.60
CA ILE A 349 11.67 30.47 17.08
C ILE A 349 11.74 30.40 15.55
N PRO A 350 11.39 29.28 14.89
CA PRO A 350 11.33 29.19 13.43
C PRO A 350 10.29 30.14 12.82
N ASP A 351 10.47 30.57 11.57
CA ASP A 351 9.54 31.53 10.92
C ASP A 351 8.10 31.02 10.85
N GLY A 352 7.90 29.74 10.53
CA GLY A 352 6.57 29.13 10.50
C GLY A 352 5.88 29.12 11.87
N VAL A 353 6.63 28.87 12.95
CA VAL A 353 6.12 28.93 14.32
C VAL A 353 5.81 30.38 14.70
N TRP A 354 6.70 31.31 14.40
CA TRP A 354 6.50 32.73 14.68
C TRP A 354 5.25 33.29 13.99
N ALA A 355 5.00 32.89 12.75
CA ALA A 355 3.80 33.24 12.00
C ALA A 355 2.53 32.68 12.66
N ARG A 356 2.55 31.40 13.11
CA ARG A 356 1.43 30.77 13.84
C ARG A 356 1.07 31.52 15.12
N MET A 357 2.06 32.11 15.81
CA MET A 357 1.86 32.83 17.07
C MET A 357 1.19 34.21 16.91
N GLN A 358 1.32 34.84 15.73
CA GLN A 358 0.88 36.23 15.54
C GLN A 358 -0.62 36.40 15.73
N GLY A 359 -1.02 37.38 16.54
CA GLY A 359 -2.42 37.70 16.83
C GLY A 359 -3.08 36.74 17.84
N LYS A 360 -2.43 35.60 18.14
CA LYS A 360 -2.87 34.59 19.10
C LYS A 360 -2.10 34.72 20.41
N THR A 361 -1.13 33.83 20.65
CA THR A 361 -0.27 33.87 21.85
C THR A 361 0.67 35.06 21.85
N PHE A 362 1.07 35.57 20.68
CA PHE A 362 1.86 36.78 20.56
C PHE A 362 1.02 37.94 20.03
N LYS A 363 1.09 39.08 20.71
CA LYS A 363 0.53 40.36 20.23
C LYS A 363 1.60 41.42 20.38
N GLU A 364 1.70 42.31 19.40
CA GLU A 364 2.70 43.39 19.38
C GLU A 364 2.68 44.16 20.70
N ASN A 365 3.85 44.27 21.34
CA ASN A 365 3.97 44.85 22.67
C ASN A 365 5.40 45.32 22.95
N PRO A 366 5.61 46.24 23.92
CA PRO A 366 6.93 46.78 24.22
C PRO A 366 7.76 45.94 25.22
N TYR A 367 7.27 44.78 25.67
CA TYR A 367 7.83 44.04 26.81
C TYR A 367 8.55 42.74 26.44
N ILE A 368 8.11 42.08 25.38
CA ILE A 368 8.70 40.81 24.93
C ILE A 368 8.67 40.72 23.41
N GLY A 369 9.82 40.40 22.82
CA GLY A 369 9.98 40.18 21.39
C GLY A 369 10.33 38.73 21.05
N ARG A 370 10.40 38.42 19.75
CA ARG A 370 10.81 37.09 19.24
C ARG A 370 12.16 36.64 19.81
N ASP A 371 13.12 37.55 19.88
CA ASP A 371 14.49 37.26 20.33
C ASP A 371 14.59 36.94 21.83
N ASP A 372 13.56 37.30 22.61
CA ASP A 372 13.46 37.00 24.03
C ASP A 372 12.87 35.61 24.30
N LEU A 373 12.36 34.95 23.27
CA LEU A 373 11.70 33.66 23.36
C LEU A 373 12.52 32.57 22.65
N ARG A 374 12.33 31.34 23.09
CA ARG A 374 12.93 30.14 22.49
C ARG A 374 11.85 29.10 22.24
N HIS A 375 11.99 28.41 21.12
CA HIS A 375 11.25 27.20 20.80
C HIS A 375 11.94 26.03 21.49
N ILE A 376 11.21 25.38 22.39
CA ILE A 376 11.63 24.17 23.07
C ILE A 376 11.10 22.99 22.28
N ARG A 377 12.05 22.15 21.90
CA ARG A 377 11.85 20.85 21.31
C ARG A 377 12.09 19.81 22.39
N ALA A 378 11.11 18.98 22.72
CA ALA A 378 11.26 17.88 23.66
C ALA A 378 10.31 16.72 23.33
N LEU A 379 10.72 15.49 23.64
CA LEU A 379 9.80 14.35 23.65
C LEU A 379 9.14 14.21 25.02
N HIS A 380 7.96 13.62 25.06
CA HIS A 380 7.25 13.29 26.30
C HIS A 380 6.55 11.94 26.19
N TRP A 381 6.24 11.34 27.35
CA TRP A 381 5.41 10.14 27.44
C TRP A 381 3.98 10.54 27.78
N ASP A 382 2.98 9.99 27.10
CA ASP A 382 1.58 10.17 27.52
C ASP A 382 1.17 9.16 28.62
N TYR A 383 -0.11 9.18 29.00
CA TYR A 383 -0.63 8.26 30.01
C TYR A 383 -0.71 6.80 29.55
N ASP A 384 -0.65 6.55 28.23
CA ASP A 384 -0.64 5.22 27.62
C ASP A 384 0.79 4.69 27.37
N ASN A 385 1.81 5.40 27.86
CA ASN A 385 3.23 5.13 27.63
C ASN A 385 3.65 5.18 26.15
N GLN A 386 3.01 6.03 25.36
CA GLN A 386 3.44 6.36 24.02
C GLN A 386 4.34 7.59 24.03
N MET A 387 5.39 7.57 23.19
CA MET A 387 6.35 8.66 23.07
C MET A 387 5.86 9.64 22.01
N HIS A 388 5.77 10.92 22.36
CA HIS A 388 5.26 11.98 21.48
C HIS A 388 6.28 13.10 21.28
N VAL A 389 6.27 13.68 20.09
CA VAL A 389 6.97 14.94 19.79
C VAL A 389 6.20 16.08 20.43
N GLY A 390 6.87 16.93 21.20
CA GLY A 390 6.27 18.11 21.79
C GLY A 390 7.01 19.40 21.46
N GLU A 391 6.28 20.51 21.57
CA GLU A 391 6.80 21.86 21.42
C GLU A 391 6.32 22.80 22.54
N MET A 392 7.16 23.76 22.93
CA MET A 392 6.79 24.82 23.88
C MET A 392 7.55 26.11 23.58
N ILE A 393 6.91 27.28 23.76
CA ILE A 393 7.62 28.57 23.75
C ILE A 393 7.86 29.03 25.18
N VAL A 394 9.12 29.38 25.49
CA VAL A 394 9.55 29.90 26.80
C VAL A 394 10.49 31.08 26.64
N ASN A 395 10.76 31.80 27.72
CA ASN A 395 11.78 32.85 27.75
C ASN A 395 13.19 32.27 27.59
N LYS A 396 14.06 32.94 26.83
CA LYS A 396 15.48 32.57 26.68
C LYS A 396 16.21 32.46 28.03
N GLU A 397 15.80 33.22 29.05
CA GLU A 397 16.41 33.19 30.39
C GLU A 397 16.23 31.86 31.12
N ILE A 398 15.21 31.07 30.76
CA ILE A 398 14.92 29.78 31.38
C ILE A 398 15.01 28.59 30.40
N ALA A 399 15.24 28.83 29.11
CA ALA A 399 15.11 27.83 28.06
C ALA A 399 15.96 26.57 28.32
N ASP A 400 17.26 26.71 28.59
CA ASP A 400 18.14 25.55 28.85
C ASP A 400 17.75 24.76 30.10
N ARG A 401 17.25 25.46 31.13
CA ARG A 401 16.75 24.83 32.36
C ARG A 401 15.47 24.06 32.08
N VAL A 402 14.57 24.61 31.26
CA VAL A 402 13.33 23.95 30.85
C VAL A 402 13.65 22.68 30.05
N VAL A 403 14.54 22.75 29.06
CA VAL A 403 15.00 21.57 28.30
C VAL A 403 15.53 20.49 29.25
N THR A 404 16.36 20.88 30.22
CA THR A 404 16.91 19.95 31.22
C THR A 404 15.81 19.30 32.07
N ILE A 405 14.82 20.07 32.51
CA ILE A 405 13.68 19.55 33.29
C ILE A 405 12.88 18.55 32.45
N PHE A 406 12.52 18.91 31.22
CA PHE A 406 11.77 18.01 30.34
C PHE A 406 12.56 16.73 30.04
N ARG A 407 13.88 16.83 29.91
CA ARG A 407 14.71 15.64 29.75
C ARG A 407 14.64 14.72 30.97
N GLN A 408 14.75 15.29 32.18
CA GLN A 408 14.63 14.52 33.43
C GLN A 408 13.24 13.89 33.60
N LEU A 409 12.18 14.62 33.25
CA LEU A 409 10.81 14.11 33.26
C LEU A 409 10.64 12.96 32.27
N PHE A 410 11.22 13.09 31.07
CA PHE A 410 11.20 12.05 30.06
C PHE A 410 11.92 10.77 30.53
N ASP A 411 13.14 10.91 31.07
CA ASP A 411 13.92 9.78 31.60
C ASP A 411 13.20 9.10 32.78
N ALA A 412 12.46 9.88 33.58
CA ALA A 412 11.63 9.39 34.67
C ALA A 412 10.27 8.80 34.21
N LYS A 413 9.97 8.82 32.91
CA LYS A 413 8.65 8.47 32.33
C LYS A 413 7.48 9.20 33.01
N TYR A 414 7.68 10.45 33.37
CA TYR A 414 6.61 11.27 33.93
C TYR A 414 5.56 11.56 32.84
N PRO A 415 4.27 11.23 33.06
CA PRO A 415 3.27 11.35 32.02
C PRO A 415 2.87 12.81 31.78
N ILE A 416 2.93 13.23 30.53
CA ILE A 416 2.46 14.50 29.99
C ILE A 416 1.57 14.16 28.80
N GLN A 417 0.27 14.44 28.88
CA GLN A 417 -0.66 14.00 27.83
C GLN A 417 -0.39 14.71 26.50
N ARG A 418 -0.17 16.04 26.53
CA ARG A 418 0.12 16.86 25.35
C ARG A 418 1.08 17.98 25.68
N MET A 419 1.92 18.31 24.71
CA MET A 419 2.81 19.47 24.76
C MET A 419 2.79 20.17 23.40
N LEU A 420 1.72 20.92 23.15
CA LEU A 420 1.45 21.66 21.93
C LEU A 420 1.43 23.17 22.20
N LEU A 421 1.73 23.98 21.19
CA LEU A 421 1.53 25.43 21.34
C LEU A 421 0.06 25.77 21.54
N PRO A 422 -0.25 26.76 22.41
CA PRO A 422 -1.62 27.24 22.58
C PRO A 422 -2.27 27.72 21.27
N ASP A 423 -1.47 28.08 20.27
CA ASP A 423 -1.92 28.56 18.96
C ASP A 423 -2.71 27.52 18.16
N VAL A 424 -2.55 26.22 18.48
CA VAL A 424 -3.37 25.12 17.96
C VAL A 424 -4.82 25.24 18.43
N TYR A 425 -5.03 25.87 19.58
CA TYR A 425 -6.32 26.08 20.23
C TYR A 425 -6.79 27.54 20.15
N ASP A 426 -6.26 28.31 19.20
CA ASP A 426 -6.52 29.76 19.08
C ASP A 426 -6.23 30.57 20.36
N ALA A 427 -5.28 30.08 21.17
CA ALA A 427 -4.94 30.62 22.49
C ALA A 427 -6.11 30.63 23.50
N ASP A 428 -7.09 29.74 23.35
CA ASP A 428 -8.18 29.53 24.30
C ASP A 428 -7.74 28.63 25.47
N ASP A 429 -7.81 29.14 26.69
CA ASP A 429 -7.35 28.42 27.90
C ASP A 429 -8.24 27.21 28.21
N GLU A 430 -9.56 27.34 28.07
CA GLU A 430 -10.52 26.30 28.46
C GLU A 430 -10.37 25.05 27.58
N THR A 431 -10.18 25.25 26.27
CA THR A 431 -9.95 24.17 25.31
C THR A 431 -8.62 23.47 25.60
N GLN A 432 -7.55 24.22 25.87
CA GLN A 432 -6.24 23.65 26.25
C GLN A 432 -6.29 22.83 27.54
N MET A 433 -6.95 23.37 28.58
CA MET A 433 -7.08 22.70 29.87
C MET A 433 -7.90 21.42 29.75
N ARG A 434 -9.00 21.45 28.99
CA ARG A 434 -9.82 20.26 28.71
C ARG A 434 -9.04 19.19 27.96
N ASP A 435 -8.10 19.60 27.11
CA ASP A 435 -7.24 18.69 26.35
C ASP A 435 -5.95 18.29 27.09
N ASN A 436 -5.80 18.69 28.37
CA ASN A 436 -4.64 18.42 29.22
C ASN A 436 -3.31 18.82 28.56
N ASN A 437 -3.29 19.99 27.90
CA ASN A 437 -2.13 20.52 27.20
C ASN A 437 -1.16 21.24 28.15
N SER A 438 0.12 20.91 28.07
CA SER A 438 1.20 21.59 28.78
C SER A 438 1.81 22.68 27.90
N SER A 439 1.69 23.95 28.31
CA SER A 439 2.19 25.12 27.57
C SER A 439 2.77 26.19 28.52
N SER A 440 3.44 27.21 27.99
CA SER A 440 4.10 28.26 28.80
C SER A 440 3.85 29.69 28.32
N PHE A 441 4.13 30.02 27.06
CA PHE A 441 3.98 31.40 26.59
C PHE A 441 2.55 31.72 26.11
N CYS A 442 1.97 32.80 26.65
CA CYS A 442 0.77 33.45 26.10
C CYS A 442 0.72 34.90 26.60
N TYR A 443 0.86 35.86 25.69
CA TYR A 443 0.89 37.29 25.99
C TYR A 443 -0.51 37.81 26.37
N ARG A 444 -0.75 37.93 27.67
CA ARG A 444 -1.99 38.45 28.26
C ARG A 444 -1.80 39.03 29.66
N ALA A 445 -2.71 39.93 30.04
CA ALA A 445 -2.87 40.30 31.44
C ALA A 445 -3.56 39.18 32.23
N ILE A 446 -3.36 39.16 33.54
CA ILE A 446 -4.12 38.28 34.45
C ILE A 446 -5.59 38.69 34.40
N ALA A 447 -6.50 37.72 34.31
CA ALA A 447 -7.94 37.95 34.22
C ALA A 447 -8.44 38.96 35.27
N GLY A 448 -9.15 39.99 34.82
CA GLY A 448 -9.65 41.07 35.69
C GLY A 448 -8.61 42.10 36.15
N THR A 449 -7.38 42.08 35.61
CA THR A 449 -6.31 43.02 35.97
C THR A 449 -5.58 43.59 34.74
N THR A 450 -4.75 44.61 34.96
CA THR A 450 -3.79 45.12 33.95
C THR A 450 -2.36 44.56 34.14
N LYS A 451 -2.16 43.67 35.13
CA LYS A 451 -0.84 43.10 35.44
C LYS A 451 -0.56 41.94 34.48
N LEU A 452 0.60 41.98 33.82
CA LEU A 452 1.03 40.90 32.93
C LEU A 452 1.24 39.59 33.71
N SER A 453 0.76 38.50 33.11
CA SER A 453 1.00 37.14 33.60
C SER A 453 2.47 36.76 33.44
N LYS A 454 2.98 35.80 34.24
CA LYS A 454 4.30 35.21 33.98
C LYS A 454 4.34 34.47 32.63
N HIS A 455 3.22 33.85 32.24
CA HIS A 455 3.02 33.28 30.90
C HIS A 455 3.18 34.33 29.79
N ALA A 456 2.88 35.61 30.06
CA ALA A 456 3.09 36.69 29.09
C ALA A 456 4.57 37.03 28.87
N ARG A 457 5.45 36.52 29.74
CA ARG A 457 6.90 36.64 29.63
C ARG A 457 7.57 35.30 29.30
N GLY A 458 6.81 34.21 29.19
CA GLY A 458 7.33 32.85 29.01
C GLY A 458 8.13 32.34 30.21
N LEU A 459 7.78 32.77 31.44
CA LEU A 459 8.52 32.52 32.68
C LEU A 459 7.78 31.61 33.68
#